data_AF-A0A7Y4FTK5-F1
#
_entry.id   AF-A0A7Y4FTK5-F1
#
_cell.length_a   1.000
_cell.length_b   1.000
_cell.length_c   1.000
_cell.angle_alpha   90.00
_cell.angle_beta   90.00
_cell.angle_gamma   90.00
#
_symmetry.space_group_name_H-M   'P 1'
#
loop_
_entity.id
_entity.type
_entity.pdbx_description
1 polymer ?
#
loop_
_entity_poly.entity_id
_entity_poly.type
_entity_poly.pdbx_seq_one_letter_code
_entity_poly.pdbx_strand_id
1 'polypeptide(L)'
;MQAIQVALWMQSKLDEDTCIYQDDVVDMLVKSNFEEHLRENSDGNQVLSRSVLNEFKKLNEKTVVWVSSGKYWRFRVREDEESRTARG
;
A
#
# COMPACT_ATOMS: atom_id res chain seq x y z
N MET A 1 -1.51 9.20 14.13
CA MET A 1 -1.68 7.77 13.77
C MET A 1 -0.29 7.19 13.59
N GLN A 2 0.02 6.00 14.09
CA GLN A 2 1.31 5.33 13.88
C GLN A 2 1.33 4.54 12.56
N ALA A 3 2.51 4.20 12.03
CA ALA A 3 2.65 3.48 10.76
C ALA A 3 1.88 2.14 10.73
N ILE A 4 1.88 1.40 11.85
CA ILE A 4 1.10 0.16 11.99
C ILE A 4 -0.40 0.39 11.90
N GLN A 5 -0.91 1.52 12.39
CA GLN A 5 -2.34 1.84 12.31
C GLN A 5 -2.76 2.15 10.86
N VAL A 6 -1.91 2.84 10.10
CA VAL A 6 -2.11 3.05 8.66
C VAL A 6 -2.11 1.71 7.91
N ALA A 7 -1.15 0.83 8.21
CA ALA A 7 -1.08 -0.49 7.62
C ALA A 7 -2.31 -1.36 7.91
N LEU A 8 -2.82 -1.32 9.15
CA LEU A 8 -4.06 -2.00 9.53
C LEU A 8 -5.27 -1.43 8.78
N TRP A 9 -5.36 -0.11 8.63
CA TRP A 9 -6.40 0.52 7.82
C TRP A 9 -6.33 0.08 6.36
N MET A 10 -5.14 0.07 5.76
CA MET A 10 -4.94 -0.42 4.39
C MET A 10 -5.37 -1.88 4.25
N GLN A 11 -5.11 -2.72 5.25
CA GLN A 11 -5.52 -4.12 5.24
C GLN A 11 -7.04 -4.28 5.33
N SER A 12 -7.70 -3.48 6.18
CA SER A 12 -9.17 -3.44 6.27
C SER A 12 -9.77 -3.04 4.94
N LYS A 13 -9.24 -1.99 4.31
CA LYS A 13 -9.70 -1.54 3.00
C LYS A 13 -9.51 -2.58 1.91
N LEU A 14 -8.37 -3.26 1.92
CA LEU A 14 -8.13 -4.33 0.98
C LEU A 14 -9.10 -5.51 1.15
N ASP A 15 -9.50 -5.83 2.39
CA ASP A 15 -10.49 -6.87 2.69
C ASP A 15 -11.89 -6.49 2.18
N GLU A 16 -12.26 -5.21 2.27
CA GLU A 16 -13.54 -4.67 1.78
C GLU A 16 -13.58 -4.56 0.24
N ASP A 17 -12.58 -3.94 -0.37
CA ASP A 17 -12.60 -3.49 -1.77
C ASP A 17 -11.84 -4.44 -2.71
N THR A 18 -11.19 -5.50 -2.20
CA THR A 18 -10.34 -6.49 -2.90
C THR A 18 -9.06 -5.94 -3.56
N CYS A 19 -8.99 -4.63 -3.76
CA CYS A 19 -7.79 -3.89 -4.12
C CYS A 19 -7.78 -2.51 -3.45
N ILE A 20 -6.60 -1.88 -3.39
CA ILE A 20 -6.45 -0.51 -2.86
C ILE A 20 -5.37 0.23 -3.65
N TYR A 21 -5.71 1.41 -4.19
CA TYR A 21 -4.77 2.24 -4.94
C TYR A 21 -3.91 3.07 -4.00
N GLN A 22 -2.66 3.30 -4.37
CA GLN A 22 -1.76 4.15 -3.57
C GLN A 22 -2.30 5.58 -3.43
N ASP A 23 -2.95 6.09 -4.47
CA ASP A 23 -3.53 7.44 -4.46
C ASP A 23 -4.61 7.59 -3.38
N ASP A 24 -5.49 6.59 -3.22
CA ASP A 24 -6.51 6.59 -2.17
C ASP A 24 -5.89 6.62 -0.76
N VAL A 25 -4.78 5.90 -0.55
CA VAL A 25 -4.08 5.92 0.75
C VAL A 25 -3.43 7.29 0.99
N VAL A 26 -2.83 7.87 -0.05
CA VAL A 26 -2.21 9.21 0.03
C VAL A 26 -3.28 10.27 0.33
N ASP A 27 -4.40 10.27 -0.41
CA ASP A 27 -5.53 11.17 -0.22
C ASP A 27 -6.10 11.06 1.22
N MET A 28 -6.31 9.84 1.71
CA MET A 28 -6.77 9.62 3.08
C MET A 28 -5.80 10.20 4.12
N LEU A 29 -4.49 9.99 3.94
CA LEU A 29 -3.46 10.51 4.86
C LEU A 29 -3.40 12.04 4.83
N VAL A 30 -3.49 12.66 3.66
CA VAL A 30 -3.54 14.13 3.51
C VAL A 30 -4.79 14.69 4.17
N LYS A 31 -5.98 14.15 3.86
CA LYS A 31 -7.25 14.58 4.47
C LYS A 31 -7.26 14.43 5.99
N SER A 32 -6.50 13.47 6.52
CA SER A 32 -6.38 13.20 7.94
C SER A 32 -5.21 13.92 8.63
N ASN A 33 -4.48 14.80 7.93
CA ASN A 33 -3.28 15.50 8.41
C ASN A 33 -2.17 14.55 8.92
N PHE A 34 -1.95 13.42 8.24
CA PHE A 34 -0.94 12.41 8.56
C PHE A 34 0.14 12.30 7.47
N GLU A 35 0.52 13.44 6.90
CA GLU A 35 1.54 13.55 5.84
C GLU A 35 2.94 13.12 6.29
N GLU A 36 3.19 13.01 7.60
CA GLU A 36 4.40 12.40 8.18
C GLU A 36 4.64 10.95 7.70
N HIS A 37 3.58 10.26 7.25
CA HIS A 37 3.64 8.92 6.68
C HIS A 37 3.88 8.89 5.18
N LEU A 38 4.05 10.05 4.56
CA LEU A 38 4.34 10.22 3.14
C LEU A 38 5.81 10.58 2.92
N ARG A 39 6.26 10.42 1.68
CA ARG A 39 7.54 10.89 1.19
C ARG A 39 7.42 11.27 -0.28
N GLU A 40 8.31 12.13 -0.74
CA GLU A 40 8.46 12.36 -2.17
C GLU A 40 9.35 11.26 -2.79
N ASN A 41 8.97 10.74 -3.96
CA ASN A 41 9.82 9.84 -4.73
C ASN A 41 10.71 10.61 -5.73
N SER A 42 11.58 9.92 -6.47
CA SER A 42 12.50 10.57 -7.43
C SER A 42 11.79 11.30 -8.59
N ASP A 43 10.50 11.02 -8.81
CA ASP A 43 9.67 11.64 -9.83
C ASP A 43 8.89 12.87 -9.29
N GLY A 44 9.09 13.26 -8.03
CA GLY A 44 8.37 14.37 -7.40
C GLY A 44 6.95 14.03 -6.94
N ASN A 45 6.56 12.74 -6.90
CA ASN A 45 5.23 12.32 -6.44
C ASN A 45 5.23 12.02 -4.93
N GLN A 46 4.14 12.40 -4.25
CA GLN A 46 3.87 11.91 -2.90
C GLN A 46 3.52 10.41 -2.93
N VAL A 47 4.26 9.63 -2.15
CA VAL A 47 4.08 8.19 -2.00
C VAL A 47 4.17 7.79 -0.54
N LEU A 48 3.77 6.56 -0.21
CA LEU A 48 3.88 6.06 1.15
C LEU A 48 5.35 5.98 1.60
N SER A 49 5.58 6.35 2.86
CA SER A 49 6.85 6.16 3.54
C SER A 49 7.22 4.69 3.65
N ARG A 50 8.52 4.41 3.75
CA ARG A 50 9.01 3.04 3.93
C ARG A 50 8.47 2.39 5.21
N SER A 51 8.23 3.18 6.26
CA SER A 51 7.70 2.68 7.53
C SER A 51 6.32 2.06 7.36
N VAL A 52 5.38 2.75 6.71
CA VAL A 52 4.03 2.20 6.43
C VAL A 52 4.11 0.98 5.52
N LEU A 53 4.89 1.06 4.43
CA LEU A 53 5.04 -0.05 3.49
C LEU A 53 5.61 -1.31 4.17
N ASN A 54 6.56 -1.15 5.09
CA ASN A 54 7.13 -2.25 5.85
C ASN A 54 6.12 -2.88 6.81
N GLU A 55 5.37 -2.06 7.55
CA GLU A 55 4.31 -2.56 8.45
C GLU A 55 3.23 -3.29 7.66
N PHE A 56 2.78 -2.73 6.53
CA PHE A 56 1.79 -3.37 5.66
C PHE A 56 2.32 -4.69 5.09
N LYS A 57 3.57 -4.71 4.62
CA LYS A 57 4.21 -5.93 4.13
C LYS A 57 4.26 -7.02 5.22
N LYS A 58 4.59 -6.69 6.47
CA LYS A 58 4.62 -7.68 7.56
C LYS A 58 3.28 -8.36 7.79
N LEU A 59 2.16 -7.64 7.61
CA LEU A 59 0.81 -8.17 7.80
C LEU A 59 0.44 -9.20 6.71
N ASN A 60 0.93 -9.02 5.49
CA ASN A 60 0.36 -9.69 4.32
C ASN A 60 1.38 -10.09 3.24
N GLU A 61 2.64 -10.31 3.64
CA GLU A 61 3.76 -10.60 2.73
C GLU A 61 3.42 -11.72 1.72
N LYS A 62 2.73 -12.76 2.20
CA LYS A 62 2.39 -13.95 1.42
C LYS A 62 1.07 -13.82 0.65
N THR A 63 0.19 -12.93 1.07
CA THR A 63 -1.20 -12.88 0.59
C THR A 63 -1.48 -11.70 -0.33
N VAL A 64 -0.60 -10.69 -0.36
CA VAL A 64 -0.83 -9.44 -1.08
C VAL A 64 0.35 -9.11 -1.99
N VAL A 65 0.04 -8.62 -3.19
CA VAL A 65 1.01 -8.18 -4.20
C VAL A 65 0.78 -6.72 -4.58
N TRP A 66 1.84 -6.06 -5.00
CA TRP A 66 1.84 -4.72 -5.58
C TRP A 66 1.85 -4.80 -7.09
N VAL A 67 0.89 -4.17 -7.75
CA VAL A 67 0.80 -4.10 -9.21
C VAL A 67 1.37 -2.76 -9.67
N SER A 68 2.62 -2.77 -10.16
CA SER A 68 3.34 -1.53 -10.50
C SER A 68 2.70 -0.75 -11.65
N SER A 69 2.16 -1.43 -12.67
CA SER A 69 1.51 -0.79 -13.83
C SER A 69 0.29 0.05 -13.44
N GLY A 70 -0.47 -0.40 -12.43
CA GLY A 70 -1.69 0.27 -11.97
C GLY A 70 -1.56 1.01 -10.63
N LYS A 71 -0.40 0.90 -9.96
CA LYS A 71 -0.12 1.50 -8.65
C LYS A 71 -1.13 1.13 -7.56
N TYR A 72 -1.46 -0.16 -7.44
CA TYR A 72 -2.38 -0.66 -6.41
C TYR A 72 -1.91 -1.98 -5.79
N TRP A 73 -2.42 -2.28 -4.59
CA TRP A 73 -2.28 -3.59 -3.96
C TRP A 73 -3.54 -4.42 -4.17
N ARG A 74 -3.37 -5.74 -4.36
CA ARG A 74 -4.46 -6.71 -4.40
C ARG A 74 -4.04 -8.02 -3.74
N PHE A 75 -5.01 -8.90 -3.47
CA PHE A 75 -4.70 -10.26 -3.07
C PHE A 75 -3.96 -11.02 -4.17
N ARG A 76 -3.02 -11.87 -3.74
CA ARG A 76 -2.23 -12.77 -4.58
C ARG A 76 -3.14 -13.81 -5.23
N VAL A 77 -2.93 -14.05 -6.52
CA VAL A 77 -3.51 -15.16 -7.27
C VAL A 77 -2.44 -16.22 -7.54
N ARG A 78 -2.86 -17.41 -7.98
CA ARG A 78 -1.95 -18.56 -8.19
C ARG A 78 -0.88 -18.31 -9.26
N GLU A 79 -1.16 -17.41 -10.20
CA GLU A 79 -0.26 -17.06 -11.30
C GLU A 79 0.81 -16.03 -10.91
N ASP A 80 0.68 -15.37 -9.76
CA ASP A 80 1.65 -14.37 -9.32
C ASP A 80 2.97 -15.03 -8.89
N GLU A 81 4.08 -14.47 -9.37
CA GLU A 81 5.44 -14.81 -8.93
C GLU A 81 5.59 -14.60 -7.42
N GLU A 82 6.44 -15.38 -6.74
CA GLU A 82 6.66 -15.28 -5.28
C GLU A 82 7.05 -13.87 -4.80
N SER A 83 7.59 -13.06 -5.71
CA SER A 83 7.88 -11.64 -5.52
C SER A 83 6.68 -10.83 -4.99
N ARG A 84 6.97 -9.73 -4.30
CA ARG A 84 5.94 -8.79 -3.84
C ARG A 84 5.30 -8.01 -5.00
N THR A 85 5.99 -7.92 -6.15
CA THR A 85 5.51 -7.20 -7.32
C THR A 85 4.88 -8.18 -8.30
N ALA A 86 3.65 -7.93 -8.70
CA ALA A 86 2.98 -8.63 -9.79
C ALA A 86 3.11 -7.84 -11.09
N ARG A 87 3.26 -8.55 -12.21
CA ARG A 87 3.15 -7.97 -13.55
C ARG A 87 1.66 -7.84 -13.84
N GLY A 88 1.18 -6.59 -13.90
CA GLY A 88 -0.22 -6.28 -14.20
C GLY A 88 -0.63 -6.68 -15.60
#